data_AF-A0A6I5NSV1-F1
#
_entry.id   AF-A0A6I5NSV1-F1
#
_cell.length_a   1.000
_cell.length_b   1.000
_cell.length_c   1.000
_cell.angle_alpha   90.00
_cell.angle_beta   90.00
_cell.angle_gamma   90.00
#
_symmetry.space_group_name_H-M   'P 1'
#
loop_
_entity.id
_entity.type
_entity.pdbx_description
1 polymer ?
#
loop_
_entity_poly.entity_id
_entity_poly.type
_entity_poly.pdbx_seq_one_letter_code
_entity_poly.pdbx_strand_id
1 'polypeptide(L)'
;MSALRLASSNSDVVIEFSDVGGDYFRVAVSAHDHSATRRVYAYTDGTGIVRLFAEAAHEWKGWNGDKVWESLESELRIELRIDRLGHVIVAVRVRSDPGGADPWQLEAELGLDAGQLDGVAREAARLWCGNG
;
A
#
# COMPACT_ATOMS: atom_id res chain seq x y z
N MET A 1 0.54 -3.09 18.94
CA MET A 1 0.06 -2.31 17.78
C MET A 1 0.25 -3.19 16.56
N SER A 2 -0.84 -3.49 15.84
CA SER A 2 -0.77 -4.29 14.62
C SER A 2 -0.38 -3.39 13.45
N ALA A 3 0.47 -3.86 12.54
CA ALA A 3 0.88 -3.13 11.35
C ALA A 3 1.11 -4.10 10.19
N LEU A 4 0.86 -3.66 8.96
CA LEU A 4 1.21 -4.35 7.73
C LEU A 4 2.46 -3.68 7.18
N ARG A 5 3.54 -4.44 7.04
CA ARG A 5 4.82 -3.94 6.52
C ARG A 5 5.20 -4.65 5.23
N LEU A 6 5.36 -3.88 4.16
CA LEU A 6 5.88 -4.32 2.87
C LEU A 6 7.35 -3.94 2.79
N ALA A 7 8.20 -4.91 2.46
CA ALA A 7 9.62 -4.69 2.26
C ALA A 7 10.13 -5.67 1.20
N SER A 8 11.13 -5.23 0.43
CA SER A 8 11.82 -6.05 -0.55
C SER A 8 13.13 -6.59 0.00
N SER A 9 13.65 -7.68 -0.56
CA SER A 9 15.04 -8.08 -0.33
C SER A 9 16.04 -7.25 -1.13
N ASN A 10 15.57 -6.54 -2.17
CA ASN A 10 16.43 -5.89 -3.17
C ASN A 10 16.30 -4.35 -3.17
N SER A 11 15.52 -3.81 -2.24
CA SER A 11 15.32 -2.37 -2.04
C SER A 11 15.20 -2.09 -0.54
N ASP A 12 15.69 -0.94 -0.13
CA ASP A 12 15.58 -0.36 1.21
C ASP A 12 14.23 0.35 1.45
N VAL A 13 13.39 0.43 0.42
CA VAL A 13 12.03 0.96 0.53
C VAL A 13 11.17 0.05 1.41
N VAL A 14 10.51 0.69 2.36
CA VAL A 14 9.55 0.06 3.27
C VAL A 14 8.26 0.87 3.23
N ILE A 15 7.14 0.16 3.08
CA ILE A 15 5.80 0.73 3.21
C ILE A 15 5.14 0.08 4.41
N GLU A 16 4.71 0.88 5.36
CA GLU A 16 4.02 0.41 6.55
C GLU A 16 2.63 1.04 6.64
N PHE A 17 1.63 0.20 6.89
CA PHE A 17 0.27 0.59 7.25
C PHE A 17 0.02 0.26 8.71
N SER A 18 -0.50 1.23 9.46
CA SER A 18 -0.74 1.10 10.90
C SER A 18 -1.89 1.99 11.35
N ASP A 19 -2.19 1.98 12.65
CA ASP A 19 -3.21 2.83 13.27
C ASP A 19 -4.58 2.79 12.54
N VAL A 20 -5.00 1.62 12.06
CA VAL A 20 -6.31 1.47 11.38
C VAL A 20 -7.43 1.61 12.41
N GLY A 21 -8.28 2.61 12.24
CA GLY A 21 -9.42 2.84 13.11
C GLY A 21 -10.39 3.90 12.60
N GLY A 22 -11.69 3.65 12.77
CA GLY A 22 -12.75 4.52 12.26
C GLY A 22 -12.63 4.71 10.74
N ASP A 23 -12.37 5.96 10.33
CA ASP A 23 -12.38 6.37 8.92
C ASP A 23 -10.97 6.62 8.35
N TYR A 24 -9.90 6.25 9.07
CA TYR A 24 -8.53 6.49 8.62
C TYR A 24 -7.57 5.36 8.97
N PHE A 25 -6.40 5.40 8.34
CA PHE A 25 -5.22 4.66 8.74
C PHE A 25 -3.97 5.52 8.54
N ARG A 26 -2.84 5.08 9.10
CA ARG A 26 -1.53 5.70 8.86
C ARG A 26 -0.79 4.92 7.79
N VAL A 27 -0.17 5.63 6.85
CA VAL A 27 0.83 5.10 5.93
C VAL A 27 2.17 5.78 6.21
N ALA A 28 3.23 4.98 6.33
CA ALA A 28 4.60 5.45 6.38
C ALA A 28 5.38 4.83 5.21
N VAL A 29 6.07 5.67 4.45
CA VAL A 29 6.99 5.24 3.39
C VAL A 29 8.36 5.73 3.77
N SER A 30 9.33 4.83 3.83
CA SER A 30 10.73 5.13 4.15
C SER A 30 11.67 4.48 3.16
N ALA A 31 12.63 5.25 2.66
CA ALA A 31 13.82 4.83 1.95
C ALA A 31 15.06 5.40 2.67
N HIS A 32 16.25 5.13 2.17
CA HIS A 32 17.52 5.51 2.79
C HIS A 32 17.66 7.02 3.04
N ASP A 33 17.22 7.84 2.09
CA ASP A 33 17.43 9.29 2.08
C ASP A 33 16.14 10.12 2.19
N HIS A 34 14.97 9.49 2.10
CA HIS A 34 13.68 10.18 2.20
C HIS A 34 12.62 9.33 2.90
N SER A 35 11.69 10.00 3.59
CA SER A 35 10.53 9.35 4.19
C SER A 35 9.36 10.32 4.27
N ALA A 36 8.16 9.76 4.28
CA ALA A 36 6.94 10.51 4.57
C ALA A 36 5.99 9.64 5.38
N THR A 37 5.25 10.27 6.28
CA THR A 37 4.15 9.64 7.01
C THR A 37 2.91 10.47 6.83
N ARG A 38 1.79 9.82 6.52
CA ARG A 38 0.51 10.48 6.27
C ARG A 38 -0.61 9.71 6.94
N ARG A 39 -1.57 10.45 7.49
CA ARG A 39 -2.88 9.90 7.85
C ARG A 39 -3.74 9.96 6.61
N VAL A 40 -4.27 8.83 6.18
CA VAL A 40 -5.09 8.71 4.97
C VAL A 40 -6.52 8.47 5.39
N TYR A 41 -7.43 9.32 4.91
CA TYR A 41 -8.85 9.15 5.17
C TYR A 41 -9.48 8.25 4.10
N ALA A 42 -10.12 7.17 4.55
CA ALA A 42 -10.71 6.13 3.71
C ALA A 42 -12.21 5.95 4.01
N TYR A 43 -12.94 7.07 4.10
CA TYR A 43 -14.35 7.20 4.47
C TYR A 43 -15.31 6.20 3.83
N THR A 44 -15.04 5.74 2.61
CA THR A 44 -15.95 4.88 1.83
C THR A 44 -15.34 3.56 1.38
N ASP A 45 -14.03 3.34 1.58
CA ASP A 45 -13.33 2.16 1.06
C ASP A 45 -12.06 1.81 1.86
N GLY A 46 -12.14 1.86 3.20
CA GLY A 46 -11.04 1.39 4.07
C GLY A 46 -10.62 -0.05 3.76
N THR A 47 -11.55 -0.89 3.31
CA THR A 47 -11.28 -2.27 2.88
C THR A 47 -10.74 -2.42 1.46
N GLY A 48 -10.68 -1.34 0.68
CA GLY A 48 -10.22 -1.40 -0.71
C GLY A 48 -8.77 -1.84 -0.85
N ILE A 49 -7.92 -1.46 0.10
CA ILE A 49 -6.54 -1.95 0.20
C ILE A 49 -6.51 -3.46 0.47
N VAL A 50 -7.39 -3.95 1.34
CA VAL A 50 -7.50 -5.39 1.63
C VAL A 50 -7.91 -6.14 0.37
N ARG A 51 -8.89 -5.61 -0.37
CA ARG A 51 -9.33 -6.18 -1.64
C ARG A 51 -8.24 -6.16 -2.70
N LEU A 52 -7.51 -5.06 -2.82
CA LEU A 52 -6.38 -4.92 -3.75
C LEU A 52 -5.35 -6.05 -3.54
N PHE A 53 -4.90 -6.26 -2.31
CA PHE A 53 -3.94 -7.33 -2.01
C PHE A 53 -4.55 -8.73 -2.13
N ALA A 54 -5.81 -8.92 -1.75
CA ALA A 54 -6.51 -10.20 -1.91
C ALA A 54 -6.68 -10.60 -3.38
N GLU A 55 -7.04 -9.65 -4.24
CA GLU A 55 -7.15 -9.87 -5.68
C GLU A 55 -5.78 -10.16 -6.31
N ALA A 56 -4.73 -9.43 -5.93
CA ALA A 56 -3.37 -9.71 -6.38
C ALA A 56 -2.90 -11.10 -5.95
N ALA A 57 -3.17 -11.51 -4.70
CA ALA A 57 -2.83 -12.84 -4.20
C ALA A 57 -3.62 -13.94 -4.94
N HIS A 58 -4.90 -13.72 -5.22
CA HIS A 58 -5.71 -14.67 -5.97
C HIS A 58 -5.19 -14.87 -7.41
N GLU A 59 -4.75 -13.79 -8.05
CA GLU A 59 -4.23 -13.76 -9.42
C GLU A 59 -2.69 -13.83 -9.47
N TRP A 60 -2.03 -14.47 -8.48
CA TRP A 60 -0.57 -14.48 -8.34
C TRP A 60 0.20 -14.98 -9.58
N LYS A 61 -0.44 -15.78 -10.45
CA LYS A 61 0.15 -16.27 -11.71
C LYS A 61 0.26 -15.19 -12.78
N GLY A 62 -0.36 -14.03 -12.56
CA GLY A 62 -0.40 -12.92 -13.51
C GLY A 62 -1.80 -12.32 -13.63
N TRP A 63 -1.84 -11.00 -13.81
CA TRP A 63 -3.01 -10.23 -14.23
C TRP A 63 -2.61 -9.28 -15.36
N ASN A 64 -3.60 -8.74 -16.08
CA ASN A 64 -3.35 -7.78 -17.15
C ASN A 64 -3.66 -6.36 -16.68
N GLY A 65 -2.78 -5.41 -17.02
CA GLY A 65 -2.85 -4.02 -16.55
C GLY A 65 -2.48 -3.88 -15.07
N ASP A 66 -2.73 -2.69 -14.54
CA ASP A 66 -2.36 -2.33 -13.17
C ASP A 66 -3.57 -2.44 -12.24
N LYS A 67 -3.40 -3.06 -11.08
CA LYS A 67 -4.41 -3.01 -10.02
C LYS A 67 -4.15 -1.77 -9.17
N VAL A 68 -5.10 -0.85 -9.12
CA VAL A 68 -4.94 0.45 -8.48
C VAL A 68 -5.94 0.61 -7.36
N TRP A 69 -5.46 1.09 -6.21
CA TRP A 69 -6.30 1.69 -5.19
C TRP A 69 -5.84 3.12 -4.93
N GLU A 70 -6.79 4.04 -4.80
CA GLU A 70 -6.50 5.44 -4.52
C GLU A 70 -7.54 5.95 -3.51
N SER A 71 -7.03 6.59 -2.44
CA SER A 71 -7.86 7.27 -1.45
C SER A 71 -8.73 8.36 -2.12
N LEU A 72 -9.88 8.67 -1.53
CA LEU A 72 -10.83 9.63 -2.10
C LEU A 72 -10.21 11.03 -2.28
N GLU A 73 -9.45 11.49 -1.29
CA GLU A 73 -8.72 12.77 -1.33
C GLU A 73 -7.40 12.67 -2.12
N SER A 74 -7.12 11.48 -2.67
CA SER A 74 -5.93 11.09 -3.42
C SER A 74 -4.59 11.40 -2.71
N GLU A 75 -4.63 11.42 -1.38
CA GLU A 75 -3.47 11.51 -0.48
C GLU A 75 -2.54 10.30 -0.61
N LEU A 76 -3.12 9.14 -0.89
CA LEU A 76 -2.44 7.87 -1.11
C LEU A 76 -2.98 7.20 -2.37
N ARG A 77 -2.04 6.70 -3.18
CA ARG A 77 -2.29 5.78 -4.29
C ARG A 77 -1.34 4.59 -4.16
N ILE A 78 -1.87 3.39 -4.34
CA ILE A 78 -1.13 2.13 -4.41
C ILE A 78 -1.44 1.47 -5.74
N GLU A 79 -0.41 1.03 -6.43
CA GLU A 79 -0.52 0.38 -7.72
C GLU A 79 0.31 -0.90 -7.72
N LEU A 80 -0.33 -2.00 -8.10
CA LEU A 80 0.29 -3.32 -8.21
C LEU A 80 0.41 -3.71 -9.68
N ARG A 81 1.64 -3.98 -10.09
CA ARG A 81 1.98 -4.50 -11.42
C ARG A 81 2.63 -5.88 -11.25
N ILE A 82 2.45 -6.76 -12.23
CA ILE A 82 3.13 -8.06 -12.25
C ILE A 82 3.80 -8.26 -13.60
N ASP A 83 5.05 -8.69 -13.59
CA ASP A 83 5.76 -9.06 -14.81
C ASP A 83 5.50 -10.53 -15.20
N ARG A 84 5.98 -10.93 -16.38
CA ARG A 84 5.81 -12.31 -16.87
C ARG A 84 6.61 -13.35 -16.08
N LEU A 85 7.52 -12.93 -15.21
CA LEU A 85 8.35 -13.78 -14.35
C LEU A 85 7.74 -13.95 -12.95
N GLY A 86 6.64 -13.25 -12.64
CA GLY A 86 5.96 -13.30 -11.35
C GLY A 86 6.54 -12.33 -10.31
N HIS A 87 7.36 -11.36 -10.72
CA HIS A 87 7.74 -10.26 -9.84
C HIS A 87 6.61 -9.25 -9.77
N VAL A 88 6.23 -8.90 -8.54
CA VAL A 88 5.21 -7.91 -8.27
C VAL A 88 5.89 -6.61 -7.93
N ILE A 89 5.51 -5.53 -8.61
CA ILE A 89 5.95 -4.18 -8.29
C ILE A 89 4.81 -3.52 -7.52
N VAL A 90 5.12 -3.02 -6.33
CA VAL A 90 4.23 -2.17 -5.53
C VAL A 90 4.72 -0.74 -5.68
N ALA A 91 4.00 0.06 -6.46
CA ALA A 91 4.23 1.50 -6.55
C ALA A 91 3.32 2.23 -5.56
N VAL A 92 3.90 3.09 -4.74
CA VAL A 92 3.18 3.93 -3.78
C VAL A 92 3.43 5.39 -4.06
N ARG A 93 2.38 6.19 -3.99
CA ARG A 93 2.46 7.64 -4.01
C ARG A 93 1.73 8.19 -2.81
N VAL A 94 2.44 9.00 -2.02
CA VAL A 94 1.89 9.75 -0.90
C VAL A 94 2.06 11.23 -1.21
N ARG A 95 1.03 12.03 -0.97
CA ARG A 95 1.12 13.48 -1.10
C ARG A 95 0.49 14.21 0.08
N SER A 96 0.88 15.47 0.25
CA SER A 96 0.23 16.40 1.16
C SER A 96 -1.18 16.78 0.70
N ASP A 97 -1.88 17.55 1.53
CA ASP A 97 -3.17 18.16 1.19
C ASP A 97 -3.11 18.90 -0.16
N PRO A 98 -4.00 18.57 -1.11
CA PRO A 98 -4.14 19.36 -2.33
C PRO A 98 -4.51 20.81 -2.00
N GLY A 99 -3.67 21.77 -2.42
CA GLY A 99 -3.89 23.20 -2.16
C GLY A 99 -3.39 23.71 -0.80
N GLY A 100 -2.66 22.89 -0.05
CA GLY A 100 -1.93 23.34 1.15
C GLY A 100 -0.78 24.31 0.83
N ALA A 101 -0.32 25.03 1.84
CA ALA A 101 0.74 26.04 1.70
C ALA A 101 2.11 25.43 1.31
N ASP A 102 2.35 24.17 1.69
CA ASP A 102 3.61 23.46 1.47
C ASP A 102 3.35 22.09 0.79
N PRO A 103 3.05 22.09 -0.52
CA PRO A 103 2.73 20.85 -1.22
C PRO A 103 3.96 19.97 -1.35
N TRP A 104 3.81 18.68 -1.06
CA TRP A 104 4.85 17.68 -1.28
C TRP A 104 4.25 16.38 -1.80
N GLN A 105 5.11 15.61 -2.48
CA GLN A 105 4.80 14.28 -2.96
C GLN A 105 6.02 13.38 -2.79
N LEU A 106 5.78 12.16 -2.33
CA LEU A 106 6.76 11.08 -2.27
C LEU A 106 6.23 9.91 -3.10
N GLU A 107 7.04 9.44 -4.03
CA GLU A 107 6.80 8.24 -4.82
C GLU A 107 7.90 7.23 -4.51
N ALA A 108 7.51 5.96 -4.35
CA ALA A 108 8.46 4.87 -4.16
C ALA A 108 7.93 3.59 -4.82
N GLU A 109 8.83 2.73 -5.25
CA GLU A 109 8.51 1.40 -5.75
C GLU A 109 9.30 0.36 -4.96
N LEU A 110 8.66 -0.77 -4.66
CA LEU A 110 9.35 -1.94 -4.11
C LEU A 110 8.87 -3.21 -4.80
N GLY A 111 9.81 -4.14 -5.00
CA GLY A 111 9.53 -5.45 -5.56
C GLY A 111 9.15 -6.45 -4.47
N LEU A 112 8.06 -7.19 -4.69
CA LEU A 112 7.67 -8.38 -3.93
C LEU A 112 7.73 -9.61 -4.83
N ASP A 113 8.02 -10.75 -4.22
CA ASP A 113 7.81 -12.04 -4.88
C ASP A 113 6.33 -12.41 -4.86
N ALA A 114 5.79 -13.03 -5.91
CA ALA A 114 4.41 -13.51 -5.94
C ALA A 114 4.06 -14.40 -4.73
N GLY A 115 5.02 -15.18 -4.21
CA GLY A 115 4.83 -16.01 -3.02
C GLY A 115 4.62 -15.23 -1.71
N GLN A 116 4.93 -13.92 -1.68
CA GLN A 116 4.68 -13.06 -0.52
C GLN A 116 3.25 -12.52 -0.50
N LEU A 117 2.54 -12.54 -1.64
CA LEU A 117 1.21 -11.93 -1.78
C LEU A 117 0.17 -12.52 -0.82
N ASP A 118 0.16 -13.84 -0.65
CA ASP A 118 -0.77 -14.50 0.30
C ASP A 118 -0.54 -14.03 1.74
N GLY A 119 0.73 -13.88 2.12
CA GLY A 119 1.13 -13.36 3.43
C GLY A 119 0.66 -11.92 3.62
N VAL A 120 0.91 -11.07 2.61
CA VAL A 120 0.50 -9.66 2.60
C VAL A 120 -1.03 -9.51 2.68
N ALA A 121 -1.78 -10.24 1.86
CA ALA A 121 -3.24 -10.19 1.85
C ALA A 121 -3.83 -10.61 3.20
N ARG A 122 -3.27 -11.66 3.81
CA ARG A 122 -3.70 -12.12 5.14
C ARG A 122 -3.37 -11.11 6.24
N GLU A 123 -2.20 -10.50 6.20
CA GLU A 123 -1.78 -9.47 7.16
C GLU A 123 -2.65 -8.20 7.03
N ALA A 124 -2.95 -7.78 5.80
CA ALA A 124 -3.89 -6.71 5.50
C ALA A 124 -5.29 -7.01 6.07
N ALA A 125 -5.83 -8.21 5.81
CA ALA A 125 -7.11 -8.63 6.35
C ALA A 125 -7.12 -8.62 7.89
N ARG A 126 -6.04 -9.09 8.54
CA ARG A 126 -5.92 -9.05 10.00
C ARG A 126 -5.92 -7.62 10.53
N LEU A 127 -5.20 -6.71 9.88
CA LEU A 127 -5.08 -5.33 10.33
C LEU A 127 -6.41 -4.56 10.21
N TRP A 128 -7.12 -4.71 9.09
CA TRP A 128 -8.36 -3.98 8.83
C TRP A 128 -9.63 -4.66 9.36
N CYS A 129 -9.69 -5.99 9.39
CA CYS A 129 -10.87 -6.72 9.86
C CYS A 129 -10.74 -7.26 11.29
N GLY A 130 -9.51 -7.42 11.81
CA GLY A 130 -9.25 -7.93 13.15
C GLY A 130 -9.28 -6.88 14.26
N ASN A 131 -9.47 -5.60 13.91
CA ASN A 131 -9.61 -4.48 14.85
C ASN A 131 -11.09 -4.16 15.16
N GLY A 132 -12.01 -5.11 14.90
CA GLY A 132 -13.44 -5.01 15.19
C GLY A 132 -13.83 -5.49 16.58
#